data_AF-A0A7X8AEM3-F1
#
_entry.id   AF-A0A7X8AEM3-F1
#
_cell.length_a   1.000
_cell.length_b   1.000
_cell.length_c   1.000
_cell.angle_alpha   90.00
_cell.angle_beta   90.00
_cell.angle_gamma   90.00
#
_symmetry.space_group_name_H-M   'P 1'
#
loop_
_entity.id
_entity.type
_entity.pdbx_description
1 polymer ?
#
loop_
_entity_poly.entity_id
_entity_poly.type
_entity_poly.pdbx_seq_one_letter_code
_entity_poly.pdbx_strand_id
1 'polypeptide(L)' 'AVTLRTWFNRQDKRSRVIVPMNAVDTYELGLHSRDLMNCMALYGMLGNGVEVVEKIAD' A
#
# COMPACT_ATOMS: atom_id res chain seq x y z
N ALA A 1 -1.24 -5.31 0.58
CA ALA A 1 -1.45 -4.53 1.81
C ALA A 1 -2.92 -4.41 2.21
N VAL A 2 -3.78 -3.84 1.35
CA VAL A 2 -5.22 -3.65 1.64
C VAL A 2 -5.93 -4.97 1.97
N THR A 3 -5.66 -6.04 1.23
CA THR A 3 -6.21 -7.38 1.50
C THR A 3 -5.93 -7.88 2.91
N LEU A 4 -4.70 -7.68 3.42
CA LEU A 4 -4.31 -8.04 4.78
C LEU A 4 -5.06 -7.19 5.82
N ARG A 5 -5.19 -5.87 5.59
CA ARG A 5 -5.99 -5.00 6.45
C ARG A 5 -7.46 -5.45 6.48
N THR A 6 -8.04 -5.76 5.34
CA THR A 6 -9.41 -6.27 5.24
C THR A 6 -9.58 -7.61 5.98
N TRP A 7 -8.57 -8.49 5.91
CA TRP A 7 -8.59 -9.76 6.64
C TRP A 7 -8.58 -9.55 8.16
N PHE A 8 -7.72 -8.66 8.67
CA PHE A 8 -7.75 -8.33 10.11
C PHE A 8 -9.05 -7.66 10.53
N ASN A 9 -9.61 -6.76 9.70
CA ASN A 9 -10.92 -6.15 9.95
C ASN A 9 -12.02 -7.23 10.06
N ARG A 10 -12.00 -8.25 9.20
CA ARG A 10 -12.97 -9.37 9.26
C ARG A 10 -12.89 -10.18 10.56
N GLN A 11 -11.76 -10.15 11.25
CA GLN A 11 -11.55 -10.85 12.51
C GLN A 11 -11.81 -9.96 13.73
N ASP A 12 -12.27 -8.72 13.53
CA ASP A 12 -12.32 -7.69 14.57
C ASP A 12 -10.95 -7.52 15.28
N LYS A 13 -9.86 -7.76 14.54
CA LYS A 13 -8.51 -7.73 15.09
C LYS A 13 -7.90 -6.35 14.94
N ARG A 14 -7.74 -5.64 16.06
CA ARG A 14 -6.98 -4.40 16.10
C ARG A 14 -5.53 -4.64 15.68
N SER A 15 -5.15 -4.07 14.55
CA SER A 15 -3.84 -4.27 13.92
C SER A 15 -3.43 -3.05 13.12
N ARG A 16 -2.11 -2.88 12.92
CA ARG A 16 -1.53 -1.88 12.03
C ARG A 16 -0.90 -2.61 10.85
N VAL A 17 -1.17 -2.15 9.64
CA VAL A 17 -0.49 -2.60 8.42
C VAL A 17 0.34 -1.41 7.95
N ILE A 18 1.65 -1.52 8.07
CA ILE A 18 2.62 -0.47 7.75
C ILE A 18 3.35 -0.87 6.48
N VAL A 19 3.43 0.04 5.50
CA VAL A 19 4.06 -0.21 4.19
C VAL A 19 5.02 0.92 3.84
N PRO A 20 6.31 0.62 3.60
CA PRO A 20 7.26 1.60 3.08
C PRO A 20 6.99 1.93 1.61
N MET A 21 6.99 3.22 1.24
CA MET A 21 6.81 3.67 -0.14
C MET A 21 7.87 3.10 -1.06
N ASN A 22 9.13 3.08 -0.60
CA ASN A 22 10.26 2.52 -1.34
C ASN A 22 10.23 0.98 -1.47
N ALA A 23 9.25 0.31 -0.88
CA ALA A 23 9.00 -1.14 -1.04
C ALA A 23 7.76 -1.43 -1.89
N VAL A 24 7.13 -0.40 -2.48
CA VAL A 24 6.02 -0.53 -3.42
C VAL A 24 6.52 -0.19 -4.81
N ASP A 25 6.34 -1.11 -5.74
CA ASP A 25 6.69 -0.88 -7.15
C ASP A 25 5.60 -1.42 -8.07
N THR A 26 5.59 -0.90 -9.29
CA THR A 26 4.68 -1.24 -10.38
C THR A 26 5.50 -1.42 -11.66
N TYR A 27 4.87 -1.88 -12.73
CA TYR A 27 5.57 -2.08 -14.01
C TYR A 27 5.23 -0.97 -15.00
N GLU A 28 5.96 -0.93 -16.11
CA GLU A 28 5.69 -0.03 -17.24
C GLU A 28 5.21 -0.90 -18.41
N LEU A 29 4.01 -0.65 -18.94
CA LEU A 29 3.49 -1.39 -20.10
C LEU A 29 2.35 -0.65 -20.81
N GLY A 30 2.63 -0.05 -21.96
CA GLY A 30 1.61 0.62 -22.79
C GLY A 30 0.90 1.74 -22.03
N LEU A 31 -0.40 1.58 -21.75
CA LEU A 31 -1.18 2.54 -20.97
C LEU A 31 -0.96 2.41 -19.44
N HIS A 32 -0.20 1.40 -18.99
CA HIS A 32 0.12 1.19 -17.59
C HIS A 32 1.44 1.90 -17.25
N SER A 33 1.34 3.18 -16.86
CA SER A 33 2.48 3.98 -16.40
C SER A 33 2.91 3.57 -15.00
N ARG A 34 4.18 3.22 -14.82
CA ARG A 34 4.78 2.84 -13.53
C ARG A 34 4.48 3.90 -12.47
N ASP A 35 4.88 5.14 -12.72
CA ASP A 35 4.78 6.22 -11.74
C ASP A 35 3.33 6.52 -11.34
N LEU A 36 2.42 6.58 -12.33
CA LEU A 36 1.01 6.81 -12.05
C LEU A 36 0.42 5.66 -11.23
N MET A 37 0.72 4.41 -11.60
CA MET A 37 0.20 3.23 -10.90
C MET A 37 0.78 3.09 -9.50
N ASN A 38 2.04 3.48 -9.30
CA ASN A 38 2.65 3.54 -7.98
C ASN A 38 1.91 4.54 -7.08
N CYS A 39 1.69 5.77 -7.56
CA CYS A 39 0.90 6.79 -6.87
C CYS A 39 -0.53 6.33 -6.56
N MET A 40 -1.21 5.70 -7.52
CA MET A 40 -2.57 5.17 -7.32
C MET A 40 -2.60 4.04 -6.28
N ALA A 41 -1.60 3.16 -6.27
CA ALA A 41 -1.49 2.09 -5.27
C ALA A 41 -1.30 2.67 -3.85
N LEU A 42 -0.41 3.65 -3.69
CA LEU A 42 -0.17 4.31 -2.40
C LEU A 42 -1.40 5.10 -1.93
N TYR A 43 -2.08 5.82 -2.84
CA TYR A 43 -3.32 6.52 -2.53
C TYR A 43 -4.43 5.56 -2.09
N GLY A 44 -4.58 4.43 -2.78
CA GLY A 44 -5.51 3.37 -2.39
C GLY A 44 -5.21 2.77 -1.01
N MET A 45 -3.93 2.63 -0.65
CA MET A 45 -3.51 2.18 0.68
C MET A 45 -3.93 3.18 1.77
N LEU A 46 -3.62 4.47 1.59
CA LEU A 46 -4.01 5.54 2.52
C LEU A 46 -5.54 5.56 2.73
N GLY A 47 -6.33 5.49 1.65
CA GLY A 47 -7.79 5.48 1.72
C GLY A 47 -8.39 4.25 2.43
N ASN A 48 -7.66 3.14 2.48
CA ASN A 48 -8.08 1.90 3.16
C ASN A 48 -7.46 1.72 4.55
N GLY A 49 -6.86 2.78 5.10
CA GLY A 49 -6.28 2.81 6.45
C GLY A 49 -4.94 2.09 6.58
N VAL A 50 -4.29 1.71 5.49
CA VAL A 50 -2.90 1.23 5.54
C VAL A 50 -2.00 2.43 5.87
N GLU A 51 -1.08 2.25 6.81
CA GLU A 51 -0.13 3.27 7.21
C GLU A 51 1.06 3.25 6.23
N VAL A 52 1.23 4.33 5.47
CA VAL A 52 2.31 4.45 4.49
C VAL A 52 3.42 5.30 5.09
N VAL A 53 4.65 4.79 5.07
CA VAL A 53 5.87 5.48 5.54
C VAL A 53 6.87 5.62 4.40
N GLU A 54 7.79 6.57 4.47
CA GLU A 54 8.75 6.82 3.38
C GLU A 54 9.66 5.59 3.11
N LYS A 55 10.28 5.07 4.18
CA LYS A 55 11.23 3.96 4.14
C LYS A 55 11.36 3.29 5.50
N ILE A 56 11.99 2.12 5.54
CA ILE A 56 12.47 1.50 6.79
C ILE A 56 13.81 2.17 7.16
N ALA A 57 13.98 2.53 8.43
CA ALA A 57 15.24 3.04 8.95
C ALA A 57 16.15 1.88 9.41
N ASP A 58 17.46 2.10 9.37
CA ASP A 58 18.46 1.20 9.96
C ASP A 58 18.45 1.28 11.50
#